data_AF-A0A848LJ90-F1
#
_entry.id   AF-A0A848LJ90-F1
#
_cell.length_a   1.000
_cell.length_b   1.000
_cell.length_c   1.000
_cell.angle_alpha   90.00
_cell.angle_beta   90.00
_cell.angle_gamma   90.00
#
_symmetry.space_group_name_H-M   'P 1'
#
loop_
_entity.id
_entity.type
_entity.pdbx_description
1 polymer ?
#
loop_
_entity_poly.entity_id
_entity_poly.type
_entity_poly.pdbx_seq_one_letter_code
_entity_poly.pdbx_strand_id
1 'polypeptide(L)'
;MRDPAELLDLPAEASLTDIVANLRRVPEPLIDETMPDPFVLRLTPTSPGGARTAGLWLVATTNDQPFAFRLYRFVGGRWMPHLVEGRHCAIFPEGRLPAWWNAGELDPLSPDLPRDLVVARWAPEIDVRNGLLTLHYTARDRAGILRSAYATATAIDGEWTDHGFLDINVRVKDLAPDYPGGPAGENPIVGMIDGHVAAAVDAEGRERTFLLTKVDGNGLRWKDPVTHEVRKATTPILSHEFRQHADGRIEMLGEAKVLHTNGPHHDGLIEGQFVVSENGQSHLVYSAGFFGNSEYRTYIAKLDLLANEVRDERLLIDSQSPALGGQWNGPGHPSFVKLGEGLYAMYLHVWRNGFEYSKDGDQRKAIQCHVSFRDLEGRPCEPFLVEERFSARASGV
;
A
#
# COMPACT_ATOMS: atom_id res chain seq x y z
N MET A 1 33.07 16.63 2.64
CA MET A 1 32.14 16.00 1.68
C MET A 1 32.48 14.52 1.68
N ARG A 2 31.54 13.64 2.08
CA ARG A 2 31.71 12.20 1.89
C ARG A 2 31.62 11.88 0.39
N ASP A 3 32.30 10.83 -0.04
CA ASP A 3 32.28 10.37 -1.43
C ASP A 3 30.84 10.02 -1.84
N PRO A 4 30.30 10.54 -2.96
CA PRO A 4 29.00 10.11 -3.50
C PRO A 4 28.87 8.59 -3.70
N ALA A 5 29.99 7.87 -3.87
CA ALA A 5 29.98 6.40 -3.94
C ALA A 5 29.74 5.73 -2.58
N GLU A 6 30.06 6.39 -1.46
CA GLU A 6 29.72 5.92 -0.09
C GLU A 6 28.24 6.15 0.26
N LEU A 7 27.46 6.84 -0.58
CA LEU A 7 26.02 7.07 -0.40
C LEU A 7 25.14 5.98 -1.03
N LEU A 8 25.74 5.00 -1.73
CA LEU A 8 25.03 3.84 -2.28
C LEU A 8 24.94 2.73 -1.22
N ASP A 9 24.20 2.98 -0.15
CA ASP A 9 23.79 1.96 0.83
C ASP A 9 22.60 1.15 0.28
N LEU A 10 22.79 0.53 -0.88
CA LEU A 10 21.93 -0.59 -1.25
C LEU A 10 22.39 -1.77 -0.41
N PRO A 11 21.50 -2.41 0.38
CA PRO A 11 21.86 -3.67 1.00
C PRO A 11 22.38 -4.60 -0.09
N ALA A 12 23.54 -5.22 0.14
CA ALA A 12 24.06 -6.26 -0.73
C ALA A 12 22.95 -7.31 -0.97
N GLU A 13 22.99 -7.99 -2.11
CA GLU A 13 22.05 -9.11 -2.34
C GLU A 13 22.14 -10.07 -1.16
N ALA A 14 21.01 -10.28 -0.50
CA ALA A 14 20.93 -11.16 0.65
C ALA A 14 20.48 -12.53 0.17
N SER A 15 21.13 -13.59 0.66
CA SER A 15 20.63 -14.94 0.48
C SER A 15 19.62 -15.30 1.58
N LEU A 16 18.72 -16.23 1.29
CA LEU A 16 17.81 -16.76 2.31
C LEU A 16 18.58 -17.35 3.49
N THR A 17 19.73 -18.00 3.23
CA THR A 17 20.60 -18.56 4.27
C THR A 17 21.13 -17.48 5.21
N ASP A 18 21.55 -16.33 4.68
CA ASP A 18 22.06 -15.21 5.48
C ASP A 18 20.95 -14.62 6.37
N ILE A 19 19.73 -14.47 5.83
CA ILE A 19 18.58 -14.02 6.60
C ILE A 19 18.28 -15.01 7.73
N VAL A 20 18.20 -16.31 7.43
CA VAL A 20 17.91 -17.36 8.41
C VAL A 20 18.95 -17.41 9.52
N ALA A 21 20.24 -17.24 9.19
CA ALA A 21 21.32 -17.21 10.16
C ALA A 21 21.26 -16.01 11.12
N ASN A 22 20.61 -14.91 10.72
CA ASN A 22 20.54 -13.66 11.46
C ASN A 22 19.10 -13.25 11.83
N LEU A 23 18.18 -14.20 11.89
CA LEU A 23 16.76 -13.92 12.14
C LEU A 23 16.56 -13.16 13.44
N ARG A 24 15.96 -11.98 13.32
CA ARG A 24 15.43 -11.26 14.47
C ARG A 24 14.14 -11.92 14.91
N ARG A 25 14.02 -12.21 16.21
CA ARG A 25 12.82 -12.87 16.77
C ARG A 25 11.60 -11.96 16.80
N VAL A 26 11.83 -10.66 17.03
CA VAL A 26 10.79 -9.66 17.02
C VAL A 26 11.24 -8.48 16.17
N PRO A 27 10.47 -8.08 15.17
CA PRO A 27 10.76 -6.90 14.37
C PRO A 27 10.77 -5.64 15.25
N GLU A 28 11.77 -4.79 15.04
CA GLU A 28 11.78 -3.44 15.59
C GLU A 28 11.08 -2.50 14.61
N PRO A 29 10.44 -1.41 15.08
CA PRO A 29 9.93 -0.38 14.20
C PRO A 29 11.05 0.19 13.32
N LEU A 30 10.77 0.44 12.05
CA LEU A 30 11.73 1.05 11.12
C LEU A 30 12.21 2.41 11.62
N ILE A 31 11.27 3.17 12.20
CA ILE A 31 11.43 4.51 12.77
C ILE A 31 10.48 4.62 13.96
N ASP A 32 10.86 5.34 15.01
CA ASP A 32 9.97 5.64 16.14
C ASP A 32 9.01 6.81 15.86
N GLU A 33 8.23 6.69 14.78
CA GLU A 33 7.19 7.64 14.38
C GLU A 33 5.92 6.87 13.99
N THR A 34 4.76 7.55 13.97
CA THR A 34 3.53 6.98 13.39
C THR A 34 3.75 6.85 11.89
N MET A 35 3.64 5.62 11.38
CA MET A 35 3.96 5.29 9.98
C MET A 35 2.95 4.29 9.39
N PRO A 36 1.71 4.73 9.18
CA PRO A 36 0.68 3.95 8.50
C PRO A 36 1.00 3.79 7.01
N ASP A 37 0.59 2.64 6.46
CA ASP A 37 0.65 2.32 5.04
C ASP A 37 2.06 2.55 4.42
N PRO A 38 3.10 1.88 4.96
CA PRO A 38 4.48 2.11 4.53
C PRO A 38 4.74 1.53 3.14
N PHE A 39 5.18 2.38 2.23
CA PHE A 39 5.65 1.98 0.92
C PHE A 39 7.16 2.19 0.80
N VAL A 40 7.87 1.11 0.46
CA VAL A 40 9.30 1.16 0.21
C VAL A 40 9.60 0.86 -1.26
N LEU A 41 10.42 1.70 -1.88
CA LEU A 41 10.96 1.44 -3.21
C LEU A 41 12.49 1.44 -3.23
N ARG A 42 13.04 0.74 -4.23
CA ARG A 42 14.45 0.76 -4.57
C ARG A 42 14.64 1.57 -5.86
N LEU A 43 15.43 2.64 -5.78
CA LEU A 43 15.91 3.38 -6.95
C LEU A 43 17.36 2.95 -7.28
N THR A 44 17.64 2.80 -8.56
CA THR A 44 18.98 2.48 -9.08
C THR A 44 19.61 3.70 -9.74
N PRO A 45 20.90 3.67 -10.10
CA PRO A 45 21.52 4.76 -10.85
C PRO A 45 20.89 5.06 -12.22
N THR A 46 20.06 4.15 -12.75
CA THR A 46 19.32 4.33 -14.00
C THR A 46 17.88 4.81 -13.78
N SER A 47 17.39 4.84 -12.54
CA SER A 47 16.10 5.43 -12.20
C SER A 47 16.13 6.97 -12.32
N PRO A 48 14.96 7.63 -12.38
CA PRO A 48 14.89 9.10 -12.39
C PRO A 48 15.62 9.72 -11.18
N GLY A 49 16.39 10.77 -11.45
CA GLY A 49 17.30 11.41 -10.49
C GLY A 49 18.72 10.79 -10.47
N GLY A 50 18.90 9.64 -11.13
CA GLY A 50 20.19 9.00 -11.37
C GLY A 50 20.90 8.52 -10.09
N ALA A 51 22.22 8.42 -10.15
CA ALA A 51 23.05 7.94 -9.04
C ALA A 51 22.83 8.71 -7.70
N ARG A 52 22.42 9.98 -7.77
CA ARG A 52 22.16 10.83 -6.59
C ARG A 52 20.99 10.29 -5.75
N THR A 53 19.95 9.82 -6.40
CA THR A 53 18.71 9.33 -5.77
C THR A 53 18.67 7.81 -5.64
N ALA A 54 19.68 7.08 -6.13
CA ALA A 54 19.77 5.64 -5.95
C ALA A 54 19.84 5.25 -4.46
N GLY A 55 19.11 4.21 -4.07
CA GLY A 55 18.94 3.80 -2.68
C GLY A 55 17.56 3.22 -2.38
N LEU A 56 17.33 2.88 -1.11
CA LEU A 56 15.99 2.56 -0.61
C LEU A 56 15.34 3.82 -0.05
N TRP A 57 14.07 4.01 -0.43
CA TRP A 57 13.24 5.13 -0.02
C TRP A 57 11.94 4.63 0.58
N LEU A 58 11.50 5.29 1.65
CA LEU A 58 10.28 4.98 2.37
C LEU A 58 9.39 6.22 2.39
N VAL A 59 8.12 6.01 2.06
CA VAL A 59 7.03 6.97 2.20
C VAL A 59 5.85 6.28 2.89
N ALA A 60 4.97 7.08 3.49
CA ALA A 60 3.86 6.56 4.29
C ALA A 60 2.72 7.58 4.34
N THR A 61 1.55 7.11 4.76
CA THR A 61 0.39 7.95 5.07
C THR A 61 0.77 9.07 6.04
N THR A 62 0.28 10.27 5.78
CA THR A 62 0.60 11.48 6.57
C THR A 62 -0.63 12.15 7.17
N ASN A 63 -1.84 11.70 6.84
CA ASN A 63 -3.08 12.18 7.44
C ASN A 63 -3.19 13.73 7.40
N ASP A 64 -3.23 14.39 8.55
CA ASP A 64 -3.51 15.81 8.71
C ASP A 64 -2.25 16.68 8.94
N GLN A 65 -1.06 16.13 8.74
CA GLN A 65 0.21 16.87 8.84
C GLN A 65 0.25 18.11 7.92
N PRO A 66 1.08 19.13 8.16
CA PRO A 66 1.14 20.31 7.29
C PRO A 66 1.79 20.05 5.91
N PHE A 67 2.43 18.89 5.74
CA PHE A 67 3.00 18.36 4.50
C PHE A 67 2.34 17.02 4.17
N ALA A 68 2.67 16.43 3.01
CA ALA A 68 2.26 15.07 2.69
C ALA A 68 3.40 14.21 2.12
N PHE A 69 3.40 12.96 2.56
CA PHE A 69 4.32 11.91 2.15
C PHE A 69 5.79 12.30 2.35
N ARG A 70 6.20 12.39 3.63
CA ARG A 70 7.59 12.64 4.01
C ARG A 70 8.49 11.54 3.45
N LEU A 71 9.65 11.93 2.93
CA LEU A 71 10.65 11.02 2.41
C LEU A 71 11.61 10.58 3.51
N TYR A 72 11.84 9.28 3.59
CA TYR A 72 12.90 8.67 4.37
C TYR A 72 13.85 7.92 3.46
N ARG A 73 15.13 7.91 3.79
CA ARG A 73 16.18 7.19 3.05
C ARG A 73 16.87 6.20 3.98
N PHE A 74 17.19 5.03 3.45
CA PHE A 74 18.01 4.06 4.17
C PHE A 74 19.49 4.44 4.05
N VAL A 75 20.14 4.71 5.19
CA VAL A 75 21.55 5.13 5.28
C VAL A 75 22.18 4.48 6.51
N GLY A 76 23.32 3.83 6.33
CA GLY A 76 24.10 3.19 7.40
C GLY A 76 23.33 2.10 8.15
N GLY A 77 22.48 1.34 7.44
CA GLY A 77 21.65 0.30 8.06
C GLY A 77 20.42 0.81 8.81
N ARG A 78 20.05 2.10 8.65
CA ARG A 78 18.93 2.72 9.36
C ARG A 78 18.08 3.59 8.44
N TRP A 79 16.79 3.68 8.72
CA TRP A 79 15.92 4.65 8.09
C TRP A 79 16.12 6.02 8.73
N MET A 80 16.33 7.03 7.89
CA MET A 80 16.51 8.41 8.32
C MET A 80 15.62 9.35 7.52
N PRO A 81 15.04 10.39 8.14
CA PRO A 81 14.35 11.43 7.40
C PRO A 81 15.30 12.06 6.37
N HIS A 82 14.86 12.19 5.11
CA HIS A 82 15.65 12.85 4.08
C HIS A 82 15.57 14.37 4.29
N LEU A 83 16.72 15.02 4.40
CA LEU A 83 16.83 16.45 4.65
C LEU A 83 17.47 17.15 3.45
N VAL A 84 16.86 18.26 3.03
CA VAL A 84 17.43 19.21 2.07
C VAL A 84 17.52 20.56 2.77
N GLU A 85 18.73 21.12 2.86
CA GLU A 85 18.98 22.39 3.55
C GLU A 85 18.47 22.42 5.02
N GLY A 86 18.56 21.28 5.70
CA GLY A 86 18.12 21.12 7.09
C GLY A 86 16.60 21.01 7.27
N ARG A 87 15.82 20.92 6.19
CA ARG A 87 14.36 20.73 6.23
C ARG A 87 13.98 19.34 5.76
N HIS A 88 12.97 18.75 6.39
CA HIS A 88 12.39 17.49 5.95
C HIS A 88 11.87 17.60 4.53
N CYS A 89 12.29 16.68 3.67
CA CYS A 89 11.77 16.56 2.33
C CYS A 89 10.46 15.75 2.36
N ALA A 90 9.46 16.23 1.63
CA ALA A 90 8.18 15.58 1.44
C ALA A 90 7.76 15.79 -0.02
N ILE A 91 7.00 14.85 -0.57
CA ILE A 91 6.51 14.96 -1.97
C ILE A 91 5.68 16.23 -2.14
N PHE A 92 4.78 16.51 -1.19
CA PHE A 92 4.08 17.78 -1.10
C PHE A 92 4.52 18.51 0.17
N PRO A 93 5.46 19.48 0.07
CA PRO A 93 5.92 20.22 1.23
C PRO A 93 4.85 21.17 1.76
N GLU A 94 5.05 21.64 2.99
CA GLU A 94 4.18 22.64 3.62
C GLU A 94 4.00 23.89 2.72
N GLY A 95 2.76 24.33 2.57
CA GLY A 95 2.38 25.44 1.69
C GLY A 95 2.32 25.10 0.20
N ARG A 96 2.61 23.86 -0.20
CA ARG A 96 2.48 23.37 -1.60
C ARG A 96 1.59 22.12 -1.71
N LEU A 97 0.62 21.99 -0.81
CA LEU A 97 -0.38 20.93 -0.92
C LEU A 97 -1.29 21.18 -2.13
N PRO A 98 -1.75 20.13 -2.85
CA PRO A 98 -2.68 20.27 -3.96
C PRO A 98 -3.95 21.06 -3.60
N ALA A 99 -4.33 22.00 -4.46
CA ALA A 99 -5.41 22.94 -4.19
C ALA A 99 -6.81 22.31 -4.13
N TRP A 100 -6.98 21.12 -4.69
CA TRP A 100 -8.25 20.38 -4.74
C TRP A 100 -8.51 19.55 -3.48
N TRP A 101 -7.50 19.34 -2.63
CA TRP A 101 -7.66 18.61 -1.38
C TRP A 101 -8.61 19.33 -0.42
N ASN A 102 -9.27 18.53 0.40
CA ASN A 102 -9.97 18.99 1.58
C ASN A 102 -8.97 19.64 2.56
N ALA A 103 -9.26 20.84 3.01
CA ALA A 103 -8.45 21.64 3.93
C ALA A 103 -8.89 21.50 5.39
N GLY A 104 -9.72 20.50 5.71
CA GLY A 104 -10.37 20.31 6.99
C GLY A 104 -11.85 20.72 6.99
N GLU A 105 -12.47 20.92 5.83
CA GLU A 105 -13.92 21.09 5.74
C GLU A 105 -14.60 19.80 6.21
N LEU A 106 -15.37 19.90 7.31
CA LEU A 106 -16.12 18.76 7.85
C LEU A 106 -17.18 18.30 6.84
N ASP A 107 -17.31 16.98 6.71
CA ASP A 107 -18.41 16.36 5.98
C ASP A 107 -19.72 16.57 6.77
N PRO A 108 -20.73 17.27 6.23
CA PRO A 108 -22.01 17.46 6.91
C PRO A 108 -22.74 16.15 7.22
N LEU A 109 -22.46 15.07 6.47
CA LEU A 109 -23.03 13.75 6.67
C LEU A 109 -22.23 12.92 7.69
N SER A 110 -21.03 13.37 8.05
CA SER A 110 -20.15 12.71 9.00
C SER A 110 -19.38 13.73 9.85
N PRO A 111 -20.08 14.59 10.63
CA PRO A 111 -19.46 15.71 11.34
C PRO A 111 -18.51 15.28 12.45
N ASP A 112 -18.63 14.03 12.92
CA ASP A 112 -17.83 13.45 13.99
C ASP A 112 -16.60 12.68 13.47
N LEU A 113 -16.30 12.74 12.16
CA LEU A 113 -15.10 12.11 11.63
C LEU A 113 -13.85 12.70 12.30
N PRO A 114 -12.94 11.84 12.81
CA PRO A 114 -11.61 12.26 13.22
C PRO A 114 -10.90 13.07 12.13
N ARG A 115 -10.12 14.08 12.55
CA ARG A 115 -9.52 15.06 11.63
C ARG A 115 -8.61 14.42 10.57
N ASP A 116 -7.87 13.39 10.96
CA ASP A 116 -7.06 12.56 10.07
C ASP A 116 -7.89 11.88 8.97
N LEU A 117 -9.12 11.45 9.27
CA LEU A 117 -10.05 10.90 8.28
C LEU A 117 -10.74 11.96 7.42
N VAL A 118 -10.91 13.18 7.93
CA VAL A 118 -11.43 14.33 7.17
C VAL A 118 -10.42 14.77 6.11
N VAL A 119 -9.16 14.97 6.51
CA VAL A 119 -8.12 15.42 5.58
C VAL A 119 -7.66 14.30 4.65
N ALA A 120 -7.51 13.09 5.18
CA ALA A 120 -7.19 11.84 4.51
C ALA A 120 -6.10 11.94 3.43
N ARG A 121 -4.82 11.72 3.78
CA ARG A 121 -3.70 11.71 2.83
C ARG A 121 -2.98 10.38 2.93
N TRP A 122 -3.45 9.41 2.16
CA TRP A 122 -3.26 8.00 2.45
C TRP A 122 -2.52 7.25 1.35
N ALA A 123 -1.89 6.17 1.79
CA ALA A 123 -1.36 5.06 0.99
C ALA A 123 -0.57 5.52 -0.25
N PRO A 124 0.52 6.26 -0.06
CA PRO A 124 1.36 6.67 -1.18
C PRO A 124 2.16 5.47 -1.72
N GLU A 125 2.08 5.25 -3.02
CA GLU A 125 2.95 4.30 -3.73
C GLU A 125 3.64 4.98 -4.91
N ILE A 126 4.89 4.62 -5.18
CA ILE A 126 5.66 5.22 -6.27
C ILE A 126 6.04 4.15 -7.28
N ASP A 127 5.67 4.40 -8.52
CA ASP A 127 6.13 3.64 -9.65
C ASP A 127 7.23 4.37 -10.45
N VAL A 128 8.07 3.61 -11.16
CA VAL A 128 9.07 4.12 -12.10
C VAL A 128 8.76 3.66 -13.52
N ARG A 129 8.28 4.56 -14.37
CA ARG A 129 8.01 4.30 -15.81
C ARG A 129 8.27 5.54 -16.66
N ASN A 130 8.62 5.33 -17.93
CA ASN A 130 8.84 6.39 -18.92
C ASN A 130 9.83 7.50 -18.48
N GLY A 131 10.84 7.15 -17.66
CA GLY A 131 11.80 8.11 -17.13
C GLY A 131 11.23 9.05 -16.05
N LEU A 132 10.06 8.73 -15.50
CA LEU A 132 9.39 9.47 -14.43
C LEU A 132 9.18 8.58 -13.20
N LEU A 133 9.13 9.23 -12.05
CA LEU A 133 8.51 8.70 -10.85
C LEU A 133 7.05 9.12 -10.86
N THR A 134 6.16 8.18 -10.59
CA THR A 134 4.71 8.44 -10.50
C THR A 134 4.23 8.04 -9.12
N LEU A 135 3.87 9.01 -8.31
CA LEU A 135 3.20 8.81 -7.04
C LEU A 135 1.73 8.54 -7.33
N HIS A 136 1.22 7.39 -6.88
CA HIS A 136 -0.20 7.11 -6.72
C HIS A 136 -0.54 7.31 -5.26
N TYR A 137 -1.62 8.02 -4.97
CA TYR A 137 -2.00 8.32 -3.60
C TYR A 137 -3.51 8.52 -3.49
N THR A 138 -3.99 8.56 -2.25
CA THR A 138 -5.39 8.88 -1.96
C THR A 138 -5.47 10.22 -1.24
N ALA A 139 -6.40 11.08 -1.68
CA ALA A 139 -6.81 12.23 -0.90
C ALA A 139 -8.31 12.49 -0.93
N ARG A 140 -8.86 13.09 0.13
CA ARG A 140 -10.24 13.57 0.13
C ARG A 140 -10.34 14.89 -0.63
N ASP A 141 -11.28 14.98 -1.57
CA ASP A 141 -11.58 16.22 -2.26
C ASP A 141 -12.44 17.17 -1.39
N ARG A 142 -12.63 18.40 -1.85
CA ARG A 142 -13.48 19.39 -1.16
C ARG A 142 -14.97 19.03 -1.10
N ALA A 143 -15.42 18.05 -1.87
CA ALA A 143 -16.77 17.51 -1.77
C ALA A 143 -16.86 16.39 -0.72
N GLY A 144 -15.76 16.05 -0.06
CA GLY A 144 -15.70 15.00 0.95
C GLY A 144 -15.50 13.59 0.37
N ILE A 145 -15.22 13.44 -0.92
CA ILE A 145 -15.06 12.12 -1.57
C ILE A 145 -13.59 11.73 -1.57
N LEU A 146 -13.29 10.49 -1.17
CA LEU A 146 -11.94 9.93 -1.30
C LEU A 146 -11.62 9.64 -2.77
N ARG A 147 -10.50 10.19 -3.23
CA ARG A 147 -10.06 10.13 -4.62
C ARG A 147 -8.69 9.47 -4.73
N SER A 148 -8.56 8.52 -5.65
CA SER A 148 -7.26 8.08 -6.14
C SER A 148 -6.70 9.14 -7.09
N ALA A 149 -5.46 9.54 -6.87
CA ALA A 149 -4.80 10.63 -7.55
C ALA A 149 -3.35 10.28 -7.88
N TYR A 150 -2.72 11.12 -8.70
CA TYR A 150 -1.32 10.92 -9.04
C TYR A 150 -0.53 12.22 -9.23
N ALA A 151 0.78 12.10 -9.03
CA ALA A 151 1.75 13.16 -9.27
C ALA A 151 3.01 12.57 -9.90
N THR A 152 3.76 13.38 -10.65
CA THR A 152 5.00 12.93 -11.31
C THR A 152 6.20 13.79 -10.98
N ALA A 153 7.38 13.18 -10.96
CA ALA A 153 8.66 13.86 -10.79
C ALA A 153 9.78 13.18 -11.59
N THR A 154 10.84 13.93 -11.91
CA THR A 154 12.05 13.38 -12.54
C THR A 154 13.10 12.96 -11.51
N ALA A 155 12.87 13.17 -10.22
CA ALA A 155 13.70 12.75 -9.11
C ALA A 155 12.86 12.73 -7.82
N ILE A 156 13.12 11.77 -6.92
CA ILE A 156 12.25 11.51 -5.76
C ILE A 156 12.21 12.69 -4.77
N ASP A 157 13.35 13.37 -4.62
CA ASP A 157 13.53 14.54 -3.77
C ASP A 157 13.49 15.86 -4.57
N GLY A 158 12.94 15.81 -5.79
CA GLY A 158 12.75 16.97 -6.67
C GLY A 158 11.36 17.59 -6.52
N GLU A 159 11.01 18.46 -7.47
CA GLU A 159 9.66 19.01 -7.55
C GLU A 159 8.69 17.98 -8.16
N TRP A 160 7.51 17.87 -7.52
CA TRP A 160 6.43 17.00 -7.97
C TRP A 160 5.33 17.82 -8.62
N THR A 161 4.87 17.37 -9.78
CA THR A 161 3.71 17.94 -10.48
C THR A 161 2.48 17.14 -10.12
N ASP A 162 1.53 17.75 -9.41
CA ASP A 162 0.22 17.15 -9.15
C ASP A 162 -0.63 17.19 -10.42
N HIS A 163 -1.23 16.04 -10.77
CA HIS A 163 -2.13 15.91 -11.93
C HIS A 163 -3.61 15.84 -11.52
N GLY A 164 -3.89 15.95 -10.21
CA GLY A 164 -5.23 15.79 -9.67
C GLY A 164 -5.66 14.34 -9.53
N PHE A 165 -6.95 14.15 -9.26
CA PHE A 165 -7.53 12.82 -9.14
C PHE A 165 -7.90 12.20 -10.47
N LEU A 166 -7.92 10.87 -10.48
CA LEU A 166 -8.43 10.05 -11.56
C LEU A 166 -9.96 9.96 -11.42
N ASP A 167 -10.68 10.21 -12.50
CA ASP A 167 -12.16 10.07 -12.51
C ASP A 167 -12.57 8.60 -12.68
N ILE A 168 -12.27 7.80 -11.64
CA ILE A 168 -12.46 6.34 -11.62
C ILE A 168 -13.38 5.88 -10.49
N ASN A 169 -13.95 6.81 -9.73
CA ASN A 169 -14.88 6.46 -8.66
C ASN A 169 -16.16 5.85 -9.22
N VAL A 170 -16.60 4.76 -8.58
CA VAL A 170 -17.86 4.07 -8.92
C VAL A 170 -19.03 4.63 -8.11
N ARG A 171 -20.25 4.33 -8.53
CA ARG A 171 -21.44 4.63 -7.72
C ARG A 171 -21.86 3.41 -6.90
N VAL A 172 -22.58 3.65 -5.81
CA VAL A 172 -23.03 2.57 -4.91
C VAL A 172 -23.79 1.47 -5.65
N LYS A 173 -24.74 1.83 -6.52
CA LYS A 173 -25.57 0.85 -7.25
C LYS A 173 -24.78 0.02 -8.26
N ASP A 174 -23.59 0.47 -8.66
CA ASP A 174 -22.73 -0.31 -9.56
C ASP A 174 -22.10 -1.51 -8.82
N LEU A 175 -21.93 -1.39 -7.49
CA LEU A 175 -21.41 -2.45 -6.63
C LEU A 175 -22.51 -3.25 -5.94
N ALA A 176 -23.57 -2.57 -5.52
CA ALA A 176 -24.70 -3.12 -4.79
C ALA A 176 -26.00 -2.73 -5.51
N PRO A 177 -26.41 -3.47 -6.57
CA PRO A 177 -27.60 -3.14 -7.34
C PRO A 177 -28.89 -3.12 -6.51
N ASP A 178 -28.91 -3.81 -5.37
CA ASP A 178 -29.99 -3.85 -4.38
C ASP A 178 -29.98 -2.69 -3.38
N TYR A 179 -29.04 -1.75 -3.49
CA TYR A 179 -29.04 -0.53 -2.69
C TYR A 179 -30.30 0.31 -2.99
N PRO A 180 -31.13 0.63 -1.98
CA PRO A 180 -32.40 1.33 -2.19
C PRO A 180 -32.24 2.79 -2.62
N GLY A 181 -31.02 3.33 -2.54
CA GLY A 181 -30.73 4.76 -2.63
C GLY A 181 -30.56 5.39 -1.25
N GLY A 182 -29.91 6.55 -1.19
CA GLY A 182 -29.83 7.33 0.05
C GLY A 182 -31.20 7.87 0.48
N PRO A 183 -31.28 8.69 1.54
CA PRO A 183 -32.55 9.22 2.06
C PRO A 183 -33.44 9.90 1.01
N ALA A 184 -32.84 10.48 -0.05
CA ALA A 184 -33.53 11.09 -1.18
C ALA A 184 -33.59 10.21 -2.46
N GLY A 185 -33.26 8.92 -2.37
CA GLY A 185 -33.15 8.00 -3.51
C GLY A 185 -31.86 8.15 -4.32
N GLU A 186 -30.88 8.87 -3.80
CA GLU A 186 -29.60 9.16 -4.46
C GLU A 186 -28.71 7.92 -4.64
N ASN A 187 -27.86 7.95 -5.67
CA ASN A 187 -26.84 6.94 -5.94
C ASN A 187 -25.46 7.59 -5.80
N PRO A 188 -24.93 7.71 -4.58
CA PRO A 188 -23.71 8.48 -4.32
C PRO A 188 -22.49 7.79 -4.92
N ILE A 189 -21.43 8.58 -5.10
CA ILE A 189 -20.11 8.12 -5.51
C ILE A 189 -19.42 7.50 -4.29
N VAL A 190 -18.75 6.37 -4.46
CA VAL A 190 -17.96 5.70 -3.42
C VAL A 190 -16.49 6.08 -3.59
N GLY A 191 -15.79 6.23 -2.46
CA GLY A 191 -14.35 6.51 -2.45
C GLY A 191 -13.54 5.44 -3.18
N MET A 192 -12.43 5.83 -3.80
CA MET A 192 -11.43 4.92 -4.37
C MET A 192 -10.09 5.21 -3.73
N ILE A 193 -9.46 4.19 -3.14
CA ILE A 193 -8.24 4.34 -2.35
C ILE A 193 -7.18 3.30 -2.72
N ASP A 194 -6.01 3.38 -2.09
CA ASP A 194 -4.91 2.41 -2.16
C ASP A 194 -4.48 2.11 -3.60
N GLY A 195 -4.06 3.13 -4.34
CA GLY A 195 -3.63 2.94 -5.74
C GLY A 195 -2.30 2.20 -5.84
N HIS A 196 -2.32 0.99 -6.42
CA HIS A 196 -1.13 0.18 -6.71
C HIS A 196 -1.02 -0.09 -8.20
N VAL A 197 0.18 -0.02 -8.78
CA VAL A 197 0.35 -0.39 -10.19
C VAL A 197 0.97 -1.75 -10.36
N ALA A 198 0.30 -2.58 -11.16
CA ALA A 198 0.80 -3.86 -11.63
C ALA A 198 0.95 -3.86 -13.16
N ALA A 199 1.84 -4.71 -13.66
CA ALA A 199 2.02 -4.94 -15.09
C ALA A 199 2.00 -6.45 -15.40
N ALA A 200 1.57 -6.78 -16.60
CA ALA A 200 1.63 -8.13 -17.16
C ALA A 200 2.03 -8.07 -18.63
N VAL A 201 2.68 -9.12 -19.12
CA VAL A 201 3.10 -9.24 -20.52
C VAL A 201 2.12 -10.15 -21.25
N ASP A 202 1.51 -9.64 -22.34
CA ASP A 202 0.57 -10.39 -23.16
C ASP A 202 1.23 -11.45 -24.05
N ALA A 203 0.42 -12.23 -24.76
CA ALA A 203 0.90 -13.30 -25.64
C ALA A 203 1.77 -12.79 -26.80
N GLU A 204 1.66 -11.49 -27.15
CA GLU A 204 2.47 -10.84 -28.18
C GLU A 204 3.75 -10.21 -27.61
N GLY A 205 4.01 -10.35 -26.31
CA GLY A 205 5.19 -9.81 -25.64
C GLY A 205 5.05 -8.33 -25.28
N ARG A 206 3.84 -7.75 -25.33
CA ARG A 206 3.59 -6.35 -24.96
C ARG A 206 3.25 -6.25 -23.49
N GLU A 207 3.85 -5.28 -22.82
CA GLU A 207 3.47 -4.93 -21.46
C GLU A 207 2.11 -4.22 -21.45
N ARG A 208 1.22 -4.65 -20.56
CA ARG A 208 -0.04 -4.01 -20.22
C ARG A 208 0.01 -3.60 -18.75
N THR A 209 -0.38 -2.37 -18.47
CA THR A 209 -0.25 -1.76 -17.15
C THR A 209 -1.64 -1.52 -16.57
N PHE A 210 -1.81 -1.83 -15.28
CA PHE A 210 -3.08 -1.78 -14.58
C PHE A 210 -2.94 -1.02 -13.28
N LEU A 211 -3.84 -0.07 -13.04
CA LEU A 211 -4.03 0.54 -11.74
C LEU A 211 -5.01 -0.33 -10.95
N LEU A 212 -4.54 -0.88 -9.84
CA LEU A 212 -5.36 -1.56 -8.86
C LEU A 212 -5.81 -0.56 -7.82
N THR A 213 -7.11 -0.46 -7.56
CA THR A 213 -7.68 0.46 -6.57
C THR A 213 -8.74 -0.24 -5.75
N LYS A 214 -8.83 0.08 -4.46
CA LYS A 214 -9.87 -0.41 -3.56
C LYS A 214 -11.07 0.51 -3.58
N VAL A 215 -12.27 -0.06 -3.70
CA VAL A 215 -13.50 0.69 -3.46
C VAL A 215 -13.77 0.80 -1.96
N ASP A 216 -13.85 2.02 -1.44
CA ASP A 216 -14.00 2.30 -0.02
C ASP A 216 -15.46 2.24 0.46
N GLY A 217 -16.02 1.03 0.45
CA GLY A 217 -17.34 0.71 0.99
C GLY A 217 -17.38 0.53 2.52
N ASN A 218 -16.30 0.83 3.24
CA ASN A 218 -16.09 0.46 4.66
C ASN A 218 -17.27 0.85 5.58
N GLY A 219 -17.77 2.08 5.42
CA GLY A 219 -18.87 2.63 6.22
C GLY A 219 -20.27 2.41 5.61
N LEU A 220 -20.36 1.90 4.38
CA LEU A 220 -21.63 1.85 3.64
C LEU A 220 -22.47 0.66 4.10
N ARG A 221 -23.56 0.99 4.80
CA ARG A 221 -24.55 0.03 5.30
C ARG A 221 -25.95 0.54 5.00
N TRP A 222 -26.88 -0.38 4.71
CA TRP A 222 -28.28 -0.04 4.52
C TRP A 222 -29.17 -1.14 5.08
N LYS A 223 -30.42 -0.79 5.39
CA LYS A 223 -31.42 -1.77 5.77
C LYS A 223 -32.17 -2.19 4.52
N ASP A 224 -32.22 -3.49 4.25
CA ASP A 224 -33.02 -4.05 3.17
C ASP A 224 -34.50 -3.68 3.39
N PRO A 225 -35.17 -3.04 2.41
CA PRO A 225 -36.55 -2.59 2.60
C PRO A 225 -37.55 -3.74 2.69
N VAL A 226 -37.20 -4.94 2.19
CA VAL A 226 -38.04 -6.14 2.19
C VAL A 226 -37.73 -7.04 3.37
N THR A 227 -36.45 -7.40 3.57
CA THR A 227 -36.07 -8.37 4.64
C THR A 227 -35.79 -7.71 5.98
N HIS A 228 -35.60 -6.38 6.00
CA HIS A 228 -35.18 -5.61 7.17
C HIS A 228 -33.79 -5.96 7.71
N GLU A 229 -33.02 -6.77 7.00
CA GLU A 229 -31.63 -7.09 7.34
C GLU A 229 -30.71 -5.90 7.07
N VAL A 230 -29.69 -5.74 7.90
CA VAL A 230 -28.64 -4.74 7.64
C VAL A 230 -27.64 -5.35 6.67
N ARG A 231 -27.56 -4.77 5.47
CA ARG A 231 -26.55 -5.08 4.46
C ARG A 231 -25.35 -4.16 4.63
N LYS A 232 -24.16 -4.69 4.33
CA LYS A 232 -22.89 -3.96 4.25
C LYS A 232 -22.38 -4.05 2.82
N ALA A 233 -21.89 -2.95 2.29
CA ALA A 233 -21.25 -2.97 0.98
C ALA A 233 -19.98 -3.81 1.01
N THR A 234 -19.66 -4.43 -0.12
CA THR A 234 -18.34 -5.02 -0.35
C THR A 234 -17.30 -3.92 -0.58
N THR A 235 -16.03 -4.32 -0.52
CA THR A 235 -14.84 -3.47 -0.67
C THR A 235 -13.93 -4.06 -1.76
N PRO A 236 -14.41 -4.19 -3.00
CA PRO A 236 -13.64 -4.88 -4.04
C PRO A 236 -12.37 -4.11 -4.40
N ILE A 237 -11.36 -4.86 -4.83
CA ILE A 237 -10.21 -4.35 -5.56
C ILE A 237 -10.58 -4.38 -7.04
N LEU A 238 -10.51 -3.23 -7.70
CA LEU A 238 -10.71 -3.09 -9.14
C LEU A 238 -9.37 -3.08 -9.85
N SER A 239 -9.32 -3.63 -11.07
CA SER A 239 -8.23 -3.45 -12.02
C SER A 239 -8.68 -2.52 -13.15
N HIS A 240 -7.91 -1.47 -13.44
CA HIS A 240 -8.16 -0.56 -14.56
C HIS A 240 -6.91 -0.48 -15.41
N GLU A 241 -6.98 -0.98 -16.63
CA GLU A 241 -5.86 -0.82 -17.56
C GLU A 241 -5.64 0.67 -17.86
N PHE A 242 -4.39 1.09 -17.96
CA PHE A 242 -4.06 2.46 -18.31
C PHE A 242 -2.82 2.55 -19.18
N ARG A 243 -2.68 3.69 -19.84
CA ARG A 243 -1.46 4.11 -20.53
C ARG A 243 -0.92 5.36 -19.84
N GLN A 244 0.38 5.37 -19.55
CA GLN A 244 1.08 6.60 -19.19
C GLN A 244 1.75 7.20 -20.42
N HIS A 245 1.47 8.47 -20.67
CA HIS A 245 2.11 9.27 -21.72
C HIS A 245 3.49 9.76 -21.25
N ALA A 246 4.37 10.16 -22.18
CA ALA A 246 5.73 10.60 -21.86
C ALA A 246 5.80 11.87 -20.99
N ASP A 247 4.72 12.68 -21.00
CA ASP A 247 4.54 13.84 -20.13
C ASP A 247 4.02 13.49 -18.73
N GLY A 248 3.84 12.20 -18.44
CA GLY A 248 3.38 11.69 -17.16
C GLY A 248 1.87 11.50 -17.07
N ARG A 249 1.08 12.03 -18.02
CA ARG A 249 -0.39 11.93 -17.99
C ARG A 249 -0.85 10.48 -18.06
N ILE A 250 -1.82 10.12 -17.23
CA ILE A 250 -2.46 8.80 -17.23
C ILE A 250 -3.76 8.86 -18.05
N GLU A 251 -3.91 7.92 -18.98
CA GLU A 251 -5.12 7.67 -19.76
C GLU A 251 -5.67 6.29 -19.39
N MET A 252 -6.86 6.24 -18.81
CA MET A 252 -7.55 5.00 -18.50
C MET A 252 -8.09 4.33 -19.77
N LEU A 253 -7.85 3.03 -19.89
CA LEU A 253 -8.21 2.23 -21.06
C LEU A 253 -9.40 1.31 -20.70
N GLY A 254 -10.53 1.55 -21.37
CA GLY A 254 -11.74 0.75 -21.17
C GLY A 254 -12.36 0.92 -19.77
N GLU A 255 -13.18 -0.05 -19.38
CA GLU A 255 -13.85 -0.09 -18.08
C GLU A 255 -13.01 -0.85 -17.04
N ALA A 256 -13.08 -0.40 -15.80
CA ALA A 256 -12.49 -1.12 -14.67
C ALA A 256 -13.23 -2.44 -14.42
N LYS A 257 -12.50 -3.46 -13.97
CA LYS A 257 -13.03 -4.79 -13.66
C LYS A 257 -12.83 -5.11 -12.19
N VAL A 258 -13.79 -5.80 -11.57
CA VAL A 258 -13.59 -6.36 -10.23
C VAL A 258 -12.54 -7.46 -10.33
N LEU A 259 -11.39 -7.28 -9.69
CA LEU A 259 -10.31 -8.25 -9.64
C LEU A 259 -10.47 -9.21 -8.46
N HIS A 260 -10.77 -8.67 -7.28
CA HIS A 260 -10.99 -9.44 -6.05
C HIS A 260 -12.04 -8.76 -5.18
N THR A 261 -12.74 -9.52 -4.33
CA THR A 261 -13.73 -8.96 -3.39
C THR A 261 -13.71 -9.69 -2.05
N ASN A 262 -14.09 -8.98 -0.99
CA ASN A 262 -14.11 -9.55 0.36
C ASN A 262 -15.15 -10.69 0.46
N GLY A 263 -14.83 -11.69 1.27
CA GLY A 263 -15.63 -12.88 1.51
C GLY A 263 -15.93 -13.05 3.00
N PRO A 264 -16.59 -14.15 3.40
CA PRO A 264 -17.01 -14.37 4.79
C PRO A 264 -15.86 -14.33 5.81
N HIS A 265 -14.65 -14.75 5.42
CA HIS A 265 -13.47 -14.79 6.29
C HIS A 265 -12.61 -13.52 6.24
N HIS A 266 -13.05 -12.45 5.58
CA HIS A 266 -12.33 -11.17 5.48
C HIS A 266 -12.84 -10.10 6.47
N ASP A 267 -13.76 -10.45 7.37
CA ASP A 267 -14.42 -9.52 8.31
C ASP A 267 -15.01 -8.27 7.61
N GLY A 268 -15.44 -8.48 6.36
CA GLY A 268 -16.13 -7.49 5.55
C GLY A 268 -15.27 -6.36 5.00
N LEU A 269 -13.94 -6.54 4.89
CA LEU A 269 -13.03 -5.55 4.31
C LEU A 269 -11.82 -6.23 3.65
N ILE A 270 -11.46 -5.83 2.43
CA ILE A 270 -10.13 -6.06 1.83
C ILE A 270 -9.56 -4.75 1.28
N GLU A 271 -8.24 -4.54 1.34
CA GLU A 271 -7.53 -3.33 0.89
C GLU A 271 -6.00 -3.51 0.84
N GLY A 272 -5.21 -2.45 0.62
CA GLY A 272 -3.75 -2.47 0.71
C GLY A 272 -3.08 -3.47 -0.22
N GLN A 273 -3.55 -3.55 -1.47
CA GLN A 273 -3.08 -4.52 -2.44
C GLN A 273 -1.68 -4.22 -2.98
N PHE A 274 -0.90 -5.28 -3.23
CA PHE A 274 0.41 -5.23 -3.83
C PHE A 274 0.64 -6.46 -4.72
N VAL A 275 1.31 -6.31 -5.86
CA VAL A 275 1.62 -7.41 -6.78
C VAL A 275 3.10 -7.75 -6.77
N VAL A 276 3.40 -9.04 -6.59
CA VAL A 276 4.76 -9.59 -6.70
C VAL A 276 4.80 -10.66 -7.79
N SER A 277 5.73 -10.56 -8.73
CA SER A 277 5.95 -11.55 -9.78
C SER A 277 7.23 -12.34 -9.51
N GLU A 278 7.09 -13.65 -9.32
CA GLU A 278 8.22 -14.53 -9.02
C GLU A 278 7.96 -15.95 -9.54
N ASN A 279 9.00 -16.64 -10.00
CA ASN A 279 8.90 -18.00 -10.56
C ASN A 279 7.86 -18.12 -11.70
N GLY A 280 7.71 -17.07 -12.52
CA GLY A 280 6.74 -17.05 -13.63
C GLY A 280 5.27 -16.92 -13.21
N GLN A 281 4.99 -16.61 -11.94
CA GLN A 281 3.64 -16.42 -11.40
C GLN A 281 3.55 -15.07 -10.68
N SER A 282 2.52 -14.28 -11.02
CA SER A 282 2.17 -13.09 -10.25
C SER A 282 1.32 -13.48 -9.04
N HIS A 283 1.50 -12.75 -7.94
CA HIS A 283 0.76 -12.94 -6.70
C HIS A 283 0.17 -11.61 -6.28
N LEU A 284 -1.11 -11.64 -5.91
CA LEU A 284 -1.80 -10.54 -5.24
C LEU A 284 -1.59 -10.72 -3.73
N VAL A 285 -0.92 -9.78 -3.09
CA VAL A 285 -0.85 -9.65 -1.63
C VAL A 285 -1.80 -8.53 -1.23
N TYR A 286 -2.60 -8.71 -0.19
CA TYR A 286 -3.56 -7.69 0.24
C TYR A 286 -3.90 -7.88 1.72
N SER A 287 -4.52 -6.90 2.34
CA SER A 287 -4.95 -6.94 3.73
C SER A 287 -6.45 -7.06 3.88
N ALA A 288 -6.90 -7.63 5.00
CA ALA A 288 -8.30 -7.79 5.34
C ALA A 288 -8.55 -7.53 6.83
N GLY A 289 -9.81 -7.25 7.18
CA GLY A 289 -10.21 -6.88 8.55
C GLY A 289 -10.10 -5.37 8.83
N PHE A 290 -10.43 -4.94 10.05
CA PHE A 290 -10.36 -3.53 10.40
C PHE A 290 -8.92 -3.09 10.68
N PHE A 291 -8.40 -2.11 9.91
CA PHE A 291 -7.03 -1.61 10.04
C PHE A 291 -6.66 -1.14 11.45
N GLY A 292 -7.65 -0.74 12.25
CA GLY A 292 -7.46 -0.07 13.53
C GLY A 292 -7.25 -0.99 14.73
N ASN A 293 -7.18 -2.32 14.56
CA ASN A 293 -7.06 -3.26 15.68
C ASN A 293 -6.33 -4.56 15.28
N SER A 294 -6.36 -5.56 16.17
CA SER A 294 -5.72 -6.87 15.97
C SER A 294 -6.38 -7.77 14.93
N GLU A 295 -7.52 -7.40 14.36
CA GLU A 295 -8.23 -8.20 13.34
C GLU A 295 -7.58 -8.06 11.97
N TYR A 296 -6.81 -6.98 11.75
CA TYR A 296 -6.10 -6.74 10.50
C TYR A 296 -5.05 -7.81 10.24
N ARG A 297 -5.02 -8.29 8.99
CA ARG A 297 -4.19 -9.43 8.58
C ARG A 297 -3.89 -9.37 7.09
N THR A 298 -2.83 -10.04 6.67
CA THR A 298 -2.38 -10.04 5.27
C THR A 298 -2.53 -11.41 4.65
N TYR A 299 -3.06 -11.44 3.43
CA TYR A 299 -3.26 -12.61 2.59
C TYR A 299 -2.38 -12.52 1.34
N ILE A 300 -2.18 -13.67 0.70
CA ILE A 300 -1.54 -13.79 -0.61
C ILE A 300 -2.31 -14.79 -1.46
N ALA A 301 -2.47 -14.49 -2.75
CA ALA A 301 -3.17 -15.31 -3.72
C ALA A 301 -2.41 -15.30 -5.06
N LYS A 302 -2.61 -16.34 -5.88
CA LYS A 302 -2.10 -16.35 -7.27
C LYS A 302 -2.96 -15.41 -8.12
N LEU A 303 -2.30 -14.63 -8.95
CA LEU A 303 -2.90 -13.61 -9.80
C LEU A 303 -2.59 -13.90 -11.26
N ASP A 304 -3.64 -13.94 -12.09
CA ASP A 304 -3.53 -13.73 -13.53
C ASP A 304 -4.22 -12.40 -13.87
N LEU A 305 -3.41 -11.37 -14.09
CA LEU A 305 -3.90 -10.01 -14.32
C LEU A 305 -4.52 -9.85 -15.72
N LEU A 306 -4.07 -10.62 -16.71
CA LEU A 306 -4.62 -10.57 -18.07
C LEU A 306 -5.96 -11.27 -18.16
N ALA A 307 -6.11 -12.39 -17.44
CA ALA A 307 -7.38 -13.09 -17.28
C ALA A 307 -8.31 -12.40 -16.25
N ASN A 308 -7.78 -11.48 -15.43
CA ASN A 308 -8.47 -10.86 -14.30
C ASN A 308 -8.99 -11.92 -13.31
N GLU A 309 -8.10 -12.83 -12.90
CA GLU A 309 -8.40 -13.96 -12.02
C GLU A 309 -7.49 -13.97 -10.79
N VAL A 310 -8.09 -14.26 -9.63
CA VAL A 310 -7.41 -14.46 -8.34
C VAL A 310 -7.80 -15.83 -7.80
N ARG A 311 -6.81 -16.64 -7.39
CA ARG A 311 -7.02 -18.03 -6.94
C ARG A 311 -6.01 -18.44 -5.87
N ASP A 312 -6.23 -19.59 -5.24
CA ASP A 312 -5.33 -20.19 -4.24
C ASP A 312 -4.96 -19.22 -3.11
N GLU A 313 -5.93 -18.46 -2.64
CA GLU A 313 -5.78 -17.51 -1.53
C GLU A 313 -5.39 -18.22 -0.23
N ARG A 314 -4.47 -17.61 0.53
CA ARG A 314 -4.02 -18.11 1.83
C ARG A 314 -3.59 -16.96 2.74
N LEU A 315 -3.76 -17.17 4.05
CA LEU A 315 -3.25 -16.26 5.07
C LEU A 315 -1.71 -16.24 5.03
N LEU A 316 -1.13 -15.04 5.00
CA LEU A 316 0.33 -14.86 5.02
C LEU A 316 0.83 -14.49 6.41
N ILE A 317 0.15 -13.57 7.11
CA ILE A 317 0.48 -13.14 8.47
C ILE A 317 -0.76 -12.54 9.16
N ASP A 318 -0.93 -12.83 10.45
CA ASP A 318 -1.93 -12.23 11.32
C ASP A 318 -1.33 -11.88 12.71
N SER A 319 -2.17 -11.37 13.61
CA SER A 319 -1.78 -11.02 14.99
C SER A 319 -1.32 -12.20 15.85
N GLN A 320 -1.56 -13.46 15.43
CA GLN A 320 -1.11 -14.66 16.13
C GLN A 320 0.23 -15.18 15.60
N SER A 321 0.73 -14.61 14.49
CA SER A 321 1.98 -15.05 13.88
C SER A 321 3.17 -14.94 14.85
N PRO A 322 3.97 -16.00 15.02
CA PRO A 322 5.22 -15.96 15.78
C PRO A 322 6.19 -14.88 15.30
N ALA A 323 6.11 -14.48 14.02
CA ALA A 323 6.95 -13.43 13.45
C ALA A 323 6.74 -12.06 14.13
N LEU A 324 5.61 -11.86 14.82
CA LEU A 324 5.30 -10.63 15.56
C LEU A 324 5.74 -10.69 17.03
N GLY A 325 6.17 -11.86 17.52
CA GLY A 325 6.65 -12.05 18.88
C GLY A 325 5.66 -11.69 20.00
N GLY A 326 4.36 -11.59 19.69
CA GLY A 326 3.32 -11.10 20.61
C GLY A 326 3.42 -9.61 20.97
N GLN A 327 4.37 -8.87 20.40
CA GLN A 327 4.56 -7.43 20.64
C GLN A 327 3.70 -6.57 19.72
N TRP A 328 3.38 -7.11 18.54
CA TRP A 328 2.68 -6.43 17.47
C TRP A 328 1.37 -7.16 17.15
N ASN A 329 0.37 -6.40 16.70
CA ASN A 329 -0.87 -6.93 16.16
C ASN A 329 -1.30 -6.11 14.93
N GLY A 330 -2.30 -6.61 14.21
CA GLY A 330 -2.86 -5.95 13.03
C GLY A 330 -1.86 -5.78 11.86
N PRO A 331 -1.09 -6.80 11.46
CA PRO A 331 -0.13 -6.68 10.35
C PRO A 331 -0.83 -6.51 9.00
N GLY A 332 -0.60 -5.37 8.33
CA GLY A 332 -1.12 -5.18 6.99
C GLY A 332 -0.62 -3.96 6.24
N HIS A 333 -1.28 -3.71 5.12
CA HIS A 333 -0.91 -2.78 4.06
C HIS A 333 0.54 -3.00 3.57
N PRO A 334 0.83 -4.17 2.96
CA PRO A 334 2.19 -4.55 2.61
C PRO A 334 2.76 -3.77 1.42
N SER A 335 4.06 -3.50 1.49
CA SER A 335 4.89 -3.23 0.31
C SER A 335 6.12 -4.15 0.28
N PHE A 336 6.67 -4.40 -0.91
CA PHE A 336 7.76 -5.35 -1.10
C PHE A 336 8.96 -4.75 -1.83
N VAL A 337 10.15 -5.08 -1.35
CA VAL A 337 11.41 -4.81 -2.05
C VAL A 337 12.17 -6.10 -2.25
N LYS A 338 12.54 -6.40 -3.50
CA LYS A 338 13.39 -7.55 -3.83
C LYS A 338 14.78 -7.39 -3.18
N LEU A 339 15.22 -8.45 -2.51
CA LEU A 339 16.55 -8.55 -1.89
C LEU A 339 17.48 -9.49 -2.67
N GLY A 340 16.89 -10.49 -3.34
CA GLY A 340 17.60 -11.50 -4.11
C GLY A 340 16.60 -12.35 -4.90
N GLU A 341 17.09 -13.39 -5.57
CA GLU A 341 16.23 -14.31 -6.32
C GLU A 341 15.21 -14.99 -5.40
N GLY A 342 13.92 -14.75 -5.64
CA GLY A 342 12.85 -15.30 -4.80
C GLY A 342 12.77 -14.76 -3.38
N LEU A 343 13.56 -13.76 -2.98
CA LEU A 343 13.57 -13.23 -1.61
C LEU A 343 13.22 -11.74 -1.58
N TYR A 344 12.29 -11.38 -0.71
CA TYR A 344 11.77 -10.03 -0.55
C TYR A 344 11.79 -9.59 0.90
N ALA A 345 12.14 -8.32 1.13
CA ALA A 345 11.73 -7.59 2.33
C ALA A 345 10.27 -7.19 2.14
N MET A 346 9.43 -7.53 3.11
CA MET A 346 8.04 -7.10 3.19
C MET A 346 7.94 -6.07 4.31
N TYR A 347 7.41 -4.90 3.98
CA TYR A 347 7.15 -3.82 4.92
C TYR A 347 5.66 -3.74 5.19
N LEU A 348 5.29 -3.68 6.46
CA LEU A 348 3.90 -3.67 6.93
C LEU A 348 3.75 -2.58 7.98
N HIS A 349 2.55 -2.03 8.12
CA HIS A 349 2.20 -1.39 9.38
C HIS A 349 1.70 -2.43 10.40
N VAL A 350 1.88 -2.10 11.68
CA VAL A 350 1.40 -2.86 12.84
C VAL A 350 1.01 -1.92 13.97
N TRP A 351 0.19 -2.41 14.88
CA TRP A 351 -0.07 -1.77 16.17
C TRP A 351 0.74 -2.43 17.27
N ARG A 352 1.14 -1.64 18.26
CA ARG A 352 1.65 -2.21 19.51
C ARG A 352 0.52 -3.00 20.18
N ASN A 353 0.83 -4.19 20.68
CA ASN A 353 -0.18 -5.03 21.34
C ASN A 353 -0.86 -4.28 22.50
N GLY A 354 -2.20 -4.31 22.53
CA GLY A 354 -3.04 -3.57 23.47
C GLY A 354 -3.45 -2.16 23.04
N PHE A 355 -2.92 -1.65 21.91
CA PHE A 355 -3.32 -0.37 21.33
C PHE A 355 -4.29 -0.59 20.15
N GLU A 356 -5.19 0.36 19.93
CA GLU A 356 -6.14 0.38 18.82
C GLU A 356 -6.53 1.81 18.43
N TYR A 357 -6.90 2.00 17.16
CA TYR A 357 -7.24 3.31 16.60
C TYR A 357 -8.34 4.04 17.36
N SER A 358 -9.42 3.33 17.72
CA SER A 358 -10.59 3.91 18.40
C SER A 358 -10.29 4.47 19.79
N LYS A 359 -9.21 4.03 20.44
CA LYS A 359 -8.83 4.46 21.80
C LYS A 359 -7.63 5.38 21.80
N ASP A 360 -6.64 5.08 20.96
CA ASP A 360 -5.30 5.68 21.05
C ASP A 360 -5.00 6.64 19.89
N GLY A 361 -5.92 6.77 18.93
CA GLY A 361 -5.67 7.44 17.66
C GLY A 361 -4.70 6.64 16.79
N ASP A 362 -4.24 7.21 15.68
CA ASP A 362 -3.30 6.51 14.79
C ASP A 362 -1.89 6.43 15.40
N GLN A 363 -1.49 5.23 15.82
CA GLN A 363 -0.19 4.91 16.42
C GLN A 363 0.51 3.78 15.68
N ARG A 364 0.08 3.49 14.44
CA ARG A 364 0.66 2.43 13.62
C ARG A 364 2.15 2.65 13.42
N LYS A 365 2.94 1.58 13.56
CA LYS A 365 4.39 1.56 13.32
C LYS A 365 4.66 0.73 12.07
N ALA A 366 5.68 1.08 11.29
CA ALA A 366 6.14 0.20 10.23
C ALA A 366 7.18 -0.78 10.75
N ILE A 367 7.12 -2.03 10.31
CA ILE A 367 8.11 -3.08 10.56
C ILE A 367 8.55 -3.73 9.24
N GLN A 368 9.62 -4.52 9.29
CA GLN A 368 10.07 -5.36 8.18
C GLN A 368 10.04 -6.83 8.58
N CYS A 369 9.53 -7.67 7.68
CA CYS A 369 9.67 -9.12 7.69
C CYS A 369 10.23 -9.59 6.34
N HIS A 370 10.45 -10.88 6.15
CA HIS A 370 10.94 -11.44 4.90
C HIS A 370 9.99 -12.49 4.33
N VAL A 371 9.77 -12.44 3.01
CA VAL A 371 8.99 -13.43 2.28
C VAL A 371 9.89 -14.10 1.25
N SER A 372 9.88 -15.43 1.23
CA SER A 372 10.61 -16.22 0.25
C SER A 372 9.67 -17.04 -0.62
N PHE A 373 9.97 -17.10 -1.90
CA PHE A 373 9.36 -17.95 -2.93
C PHE A 373 10.28 -19.13 -3.30
N ARG A 374 11.34 -19.34 -2.52
CA ARG A 374 12.31 -20.42 -2.68
C ARG A 374 12.66 -21.07 -1.35
N ASP A 375 12.98 -22.35 -1.38
CA ASP A 375 13.49 -23.07 -0.21
C ASP A 375 14.99 -22.78 0.02
N LEU A 376 15.57 -23.41 1.06
CA LEU A 376 16.99 -23.23 1.40
C LEU A 376 17.94 -23.80 0.34
N GLU A 377 17.45 -24.67 -0.53
CA GLU A 377 18.19 -25.21 -1.67
C GLU A 377 18.01 -24.35 -2.93
N GLY A 378 17.29 -23.22 -2.84
CA GLY A 378 17.04 -22.29 -3.94
C GLY A 378 15.96 -22.76 -4.92
N ARG A 379 15.22 -23.84 -4.62
CA ARG A 379 14.17 -24.35 -5.51
C ARG A 379 12.89 -23.51 -5.36
N PRO A 380 12.19 -23.19 -6.46
CA PRO A 380 10.88 -22.55 -6.39
C PRO A 380 9.92 -23.31 -5.47
N CYS A 381 9.23 -22.58 -4.60
CA CYS A 381 8.20 -23.13 -3.74
C CYS A 381 7.05 -22.15 -3.54
N GLU A 382 5.99 -22.64 -2.91
CA GLU A 382 4.90 -21.80 -2.41
C GLU A 382 5.46 -20.73 -1.44
N PRO A 383 5.04 -19.46 -1.55
CA PRO A 383 5.64 -18.38 -0.77
C PRO A 383 5.45 -18.58 0.73
N PHE A 384 6.33 -18.05 1.56
CA PHE A 384 6.21 -18.14 3.01
C PHE A 384 6.92 -17.00 3.72
N LEU A 385 6.43 -16.65 4.91
CA LEU A 385 7.11 -15.75 5.83
C LEU A 385 8.32 -16.47 6.46
N VAL A 386 9.51 -15.93 6.27
CA VAL A 386 10.77 -16.56 6.69
C VAL A 386 10.84 -16.64 8.20
N GLU A 387 10.50 -15.55 8.89
CA GLU A 387 10.44 -15.49 10.35
C GLU A 387 9.53 -16.56 10.92
N GLU A 388 8.36 -16.79 10.33
CA GLU A 388 7.41 -17.80 10.80
C GLU A 388 7.93 -19.22 10.59
N ARG A 389 8.46 -19.53 9.39
CA ARG A 389 8.94 -20.87 9.05
C ARG A 389 10.13 -21.31 9.91
N PHE A 390 11.00 -20.37 10.31
CA PHE A 390 12.26 -20.70 10.98
C PHE A 390 12.32 -20.32 12.46
N SER A 391 11.28 -19.66 13.02
CA SER A 391 11.18 -19.33 14.45
C SER A 391 11.33 -20.55 15.37
N ALA A 392 10.84 -21.73 14.98
CA ALA A 392 10.88 -22.94 15.81
C ALA A 392 12.25 -23.65 15.87
N ARG A 393 13.17 -23.39 14.93
CA ARG A 393 14.50 -24.03 14.92
C ARG A 393 15.49 -23.38 15.89
N ALA A 394 15.21 -22.17 16.37
CA ALA A 394 16.11 -21.40 17.25
C ALA A 394 15.88 -21.64 18.76
N SER A 395 14.93 -22.49 19.14
CA SER A 395 14.63 -22.88 20.53
C SER A 395 15.23 -24.24 20.94
N GLY A 396 16.05 -24.84 20.07
CA GLY A 396 16.65 -26.16 20.26
C GLY A 396 18.18 -26.17 20.34
N VAL A 397 18.79 -25.16 20.97
CA VAL A 397 20.20 -25.17 21.38
C VAL A 397 20.29 -24.83 22.86
#